data_AF-A0A8J7W7X3-F1
#
_entry.id   AF-A0A8J7W7X3-F1
#
_cell.length_a   1.000
_cell.length_b   1.000
_cell.length_c   1.000
_cell.angle_alpha   90.00
_cell.angle_beta   90.00
_cell.angle_gamma   90.00
#
_symmetry.space_group_name_H-M   'P 1'
#
loop_
_entity.id
_entity.type
_entity.pdbx_description
1 polymer ?
#
loop_
_entity_poly.entity_id
_entity_poly.type
_entity_poly.pdbx_seq_one_letter_code
_entity_poly.pdbx_strand_id
1 'polypeptide(L)' 'MQNANTILSMLNQKSQNDEHYVFQRIYRNLYNREFYVNAYARIQSKEGNMTEGVDNRTIDGFKYEMIDTLIE' A
#
# COMPACT_ATOMS: atom_id res chain seq x y z
N MET A 1 -6.53 7.75 12.59
CA MET A 1 -5.32 7.14 11.99
C MET A 1 -4.58 8.24 11.24
N GLN A 2 -3.24 8.31 11.30
CA GLN A 2 -2.50 9.31 10.51
C GLN A 2 -2.58 8.98 9.02
N ASN A 3 -2.50 9.99 8.16
CA ASN A 3 -2.52 9.82 6.71
C ASN A 3 -1.32 8.99 6.22
N ALA A 4 -1.53 8.15 5.21
CA ALA A 4 -0.51 7.25 4.68
C ALA A 4 0.73 7.99 4.17
N ASN A 5 0.56 9.16 3.51
CA ASN A 5 1.70 9.93 3.01
C ASN A 5 2.54 10.49 4.15
N THR A 6 1.91 10.98 5.23
CA THR A 6 2.63 11.44 6.43
C THR A 6 3.47 10.32 7.04
N ILE A 7 2.88 9.12 7.19
CA ILE A 7 3.59 7.95 7.70
C ILE A 7 4.77 7.60 6.79
N LEU A 8 4.54 7.51 5.48
CA LEU A 8 5.60 7.21 4.50
C LEU A 8 6.73 8.24 4.53
N SER A 9 6.43 9.53 4.65
CA SER A 9 7.45 10.58 4.78
C SER A 9 8.29 10.42 6.05
N MET A 10 7.66 10.11 7.19
CA MET A 10 8.38 9.86 8.45
C MET A 10 9.27 8.61 8.36
N LEU A 11 8.77 7.53 7.77
CA LEU A 11 9.56 6.31 7.54
C LEU A 11 10.77 6.59 6.64
N ASN A 12 10.55 7.32 5.54
CA ASN A 12 11.61 7.69 4.61
C ASN A 12 12.69 8.53 5.29
N GLN A 13 12.30 9.60 6.00
CA GLN A 13 13.25 10.45 6.73
C GLN A 13 14.03 9.65 7.77
N LYS A 14 13.38 8.73 8.49
CA LYS A 14 14.05 7.91 9.50
C LYS A 14 15.08 6.96 8.87
N SER A 15 14.76 6.34 7.73
CA SER A 15 15.71 5.48 7.00
C SER A 15 16.89 6.25 6.41
N GLN A 16 16.67 7.51 5.99
CA GLN A 16 17.76 8.35 5.47
C GLN A 16 18.73 8.79 6.57
N ASN A 17 18.22 9.00 7.79
CA ASN A 17 19.03 9.45 8.92
C ASN A 17 19.84 8.33 9.59
N ASP A 18 19.39 7.07 9.46
CA ASP A 18 20.01 5.92 10.11
C ASP A 18 19.77 4.66 9.27
N GLU A 19 20.78 4.26 8.50
CA GLU A 19 20.75 3.09 7.62
C GLU A 19 20.65 1.76 8.40
N HIS A 20 21.09 1.74 9.66
CA HIS A 20 21.02 0.56 10.51
C HIS A 20 19.69 0.47 11.28
N TYR A 21 18.81 1.46 11.15
CA TYR A 21 17.55 1.48 11.86
C TYR A 21 16.61 0.38 11.36
N VAL A 22 16.24 -0.52 12.28
CA VAL A 22 15.24 -1.57 12.00
C VAL A 22 13.88 -1.11 12.49
N PHE A 23 12.96 -0.88 11.54
CA PHE A 23 11.59 -0.55 11.89
C PHE A 23 10.89 -1.73 12.53
N GLN A 24 10.21 -1.47 13.65
CA GLN A 24 9.40 -2.47 14.34
C GLN A 24 7.92 -2.18 14.12
N ARG A 25 7.13 -3.25 14.00
CA ARG A 25 5.66 -3.20 14.00
C ARG A 25 5.04 -2.37 12.86
N ILE A 26 5.74 -2.24 11.73
CA ILE A 26 5.26 -1.59 10.50
C ILE A 26 3.94 -2.17 10.02
N TYR A 27 3.72 -3.47 10.24
CA TYR A 27 2.47 -4.16 9.87
C TYR A 27 1.20 -3.46 10.39
N ARG A 28 1.28 -2.71 11.50
CA ARG A 28 0.14 -1.95 12.03
C ARG A 28 -0.36 -0.87 11.06
N ASN A 29 0.55 -0.31 10.26
CA ASN A 29 0.19 0.69 9.26
C ASN A 29 -0.59 0.07 8.10
N LEU A 30 -0.50 -1.26 7.91
CA LEU A 30 -1.28 -1.97 6.89
C LEU A 30 -2.77 -2.01 7.23
N TYR A 31 -3.21 -1.66 8.44
CA TYR A 31 -4.64 -1.49 8.72
C TYR A 31 -5.19 -0.14 8.21
N ASN A 32 -4.34 0.74 7.66
CA ASN A 32 -4.79 2.00 7.08
C ASN A 32 -5.15 1.79 5.60
N ARG A 33 -6.44 1.88 5.29
CA ARG A 33 -7.01 1.77 3.93
C ARG A 33 -6.28 2.64 2.89
N GLU A 34 -5.81 3.83 3.26
CA GLU A 34 -5.14 4.76 2.33
C GLU A 34 -3.87 4.17 1.69
N PHE A 35 -3.15 3.27 2.37
CA PHE A 35 -1.98 2.61 1.77
C PHE A 35 -2.36 1.81 0.52
N TYR A 36 -3.48 1.09 0.58
CA TYR A 36 -3.97 0.28 -0.53
C TYR A 36 -4.53 1.14 -1.66
N VAL A 37 -5.25 2.22 -1.34
CA VAL A 37 -5.77 3.16 -2.33
C VAL A 37 -4.63 3.83 -3.09
N ASN A 38 -3.59 4.28 -2.39
CA ASN A 38 -2.42 4.88 -3.02
C ASN A 38 -1.64 3.87 -3.88
N ALA A 39 -1.52 2.62 -3.41
CA ALA A 39 -0.91 1.54 -4.18
C ALA A 39 -1.70 1.24 -5.46
N TYR A 40 -3.02 1.15 -5.37
CA TYR A 40 -3.92 0.95 -6.51
C TYR A 40 -3.71 2.05 -7.55
N ALA A 41 -3.78 3.33 -7.16
CA ALA A 41 -3.59 4.45 -8.08
C ALA A 41 -2.25 4.38 -8.82
N ARG A 42 -1.18 3.95 -8.13
CA ARG A 42 0.15 3.80 -8.74
C ARG A 42 0.25 2.61 -9.69
N ILE A 43 -0.43 1.50 -9.41
CA ILE A 43 -0.40 0.30 -10.27
C ILE A 43 -1.32 0.48 -11.48
N GLN A 44 -2.52 1.02 -11.26
CA GLN A 44 -3.51 1.31 -12.31
C GLN A 44 -2.96 2.28 -13.36
N SER A 45 -2.01 3.15 -13.01
CA SER A 45 -1.36 4.06 -13.95
C SER A 45 -0.28 3.43 -14.83
N LYS A 46 0.08 2.15 -14.63
CA LYS A 46 1.14 1.47 -15.40
C LYS A 46 0.58 0.72 -16.61
N GLU A 47 1.38 0.64 -17.67
CA GLU A 47 1.09 -0.25 -18.80
C GLU A 47 1.05 -1.72 -18.36
N GLY A 48 0.12 -2.50 -18.92
CA GLY A 48 -0.09 -3.89 -18.53
C GLY A 48 -0.95 -4.10 -17.28
N ASN A 49 -1.60 -3.05 -16.77
CA ASN A 49 -2.57 -3.14 -15.66
C ASN A 49 -3.79 -4.05 -15.94
N MET A 50 -4.14 -4.22 -17.22
CA MET A 50 -5.20 -5.13 -17.67
C MET A 50 -4.71 -6.56 -17.91
N THR A 51 -3.42 -6.85 -17.71
CA THR A 51 -2.92 -8.21 -17.80
C THR A 51 -3.43 -9.01 -16.61
N GLU A 52 -4.10 -10.11 -16.90
CA GLU A 52 -4.63 -11.00 -15.87
C GLU A 52 -3.50 -11.58 -15.00
N GLY A 53 -3.71 -11.54 -13.69
CA GLY A 53 -2.87 -12.24 -12.74
C GLY A 53 -3.03 -13.76 -12.81
N VAL A 54 -2.27 -14.47 -11.99
CA VAL A 54 -2.38 -15.94 -11.84
C VAL A 54 -3.75 -16.42 -11.35
N ASP A 55 -4.54 -15.50 -10.79
CA ASP A 55 -5.92 -15.70 -10.35
C ASP A 55 -6.96 -15.34 -11.42
N ASN A 56 -6.52 -15.06 -12.66
CA ASN A 56 -7.33 -14.58 -13.78
C ASN A 56 -8.09 -13.28 -13.47
N ARG A 57 -7.57 -12.44 -12.56
CA ARG A 57 -8.15 -11.14 -12.22
C ARG A 57 -7.29 -10.00 -12.75
N THR A 58 -7.94 -8.90 -13.12
CA THR A 58 -7.28 -7.63 -13.48
C THR A 58 -7.45 -6.62 -12.34
N ILE A 59 -6.68 -5.53 -12.40
CA ILE A 59 -6.78 -4.48 -11.38
C ILE A 59 -8.15 -3.79 -11.36
N ASP A 60 -8.90 -3.79 -12.47
CA ASP A 60 -10.24 -3.19 -12.55
C ASP A 60 -11.25 -3.87 -11.62
N GLY A 61 -10.99 -5.12 -11.23
CA GLY A 61 -11.80 -5.84 -10.25
C GLY A 61 -11.59 -5.35 -8.82
N PHE A 62 -10.59 -4.51 -8.56
CA PHE A 62 -10.25 -4.03 -7.21
C PHE A 62 -11.34 -3.10 -6.67
N LYS A 63 -11.83 -3.38 -5.46
CA LYS A 63 -12.87 -2.59 -4.80
C LYS A 63 -12.53 -2.31 -3.35
N TYR A 64 -13.19 -1.31 -2.76
CA TYR A 64 -13.01 -0.98 -1.35
C TYR A 64 -13.32 -2.15 -0.43
N GLU A 65 -14.32 -2.98 -0.76
CA GLU A 65 -14.71 -4.15 0.02
C GLU A 65 -13.59 -5.19 0.11
N MET A 66 -12.73 -5.28 -0.92
CA MET A 66 -11.57 -6.17 -0.88
C MET A 66 -10.53 -5.69 0.14
N ILE A 67 -10.30 -4.36 0.21
CA ILE A 67 -9.40 -3.80 1.21
C ILE A 67 -9.98 -4.06 2.60
N ASP A 68 -11.29 -3.85 2.76
CA ASP A 68 -11.96 -4.01 4.05
C ASP A 68 -11.89 -5.45 4.55
N THR A 69 -12.18 -6.42 3.67
CA THR A 69 -12.03 -7.84 3.98
C THR A 69 -10.58 -8.23 4.29
N LEU A 70 -9.60 -7.53 3.71
CA LEU A 70 -8.18 -7.82 3.92
C LEU A 70 -7.66 -7.30 5.26
N ILE A 71 -8.21 -6.17 5.74
CA ILE A 71 -7.75 -5.49 6.97
C ILE A 71 -8.65 -5.74 8.18
N GLU A 72 -9.73 -6.51 8.01
CA GLU A 72 -10.57 -7.02 9.10
C GLU A 72 -9.80 -8.03 9.98
#